data_AF-A0A4Q0GRU6-F1
#
_entry.id   AF-A0A4Q0GRU6-F1
#
_cell.length_a   1.000
_cell.length_b   1.000
_cell.length_c   1.000
_cell.angle_alpha   90.00
_cell.angle_beta   90.00
_cell.angle_gamma   90.00
#
_symmetry.space_group_name_H-M   'P 1'
#
loop_
_entity.id
_entity.type
_entity.pdbx_description
1 polymer ?
#
loop_
_entity_poly.entity_id
_entity_poly.type
_entity_poly.pdbx_seq_one_letter_code
_entity_poly.pdbx_strand_id
1 'polypeptide(L)'
;MTVGNFLTRANALRDQGPMALMSPDLPALKAEAKAATTQLKAERAARAAAGKPPIACVPEGESVGIMDMLDGLERLPANYRKRPLKDGYARVLANLYPCR
;
A
#
# COMPACT_ATOMS: atom_id res chain seq x y z
N MET A 1 8.08 6.61 -2.07
CA MET A 1 9.28 5.73 -2.00
C MET A 1 9.06 4.33 -2.63
N THR A 2 10.05 3.42 -2.55
CA THR A 2 9.91 2.00 -2.95
C THR A 2 9.28 1.12 -1.85
N VAL A 3 8.69 -0.01 -2.21
CA VAL A 3 8.09 -0.96 -1.24
C VAL A 3 9.10 -1.41 -0.18
N GLY A 4 10.33 -1.74 -0.58
CA GLY A 4 11.36 -2.22 0.34
C GLY A 4 11.76 -1.18 1.38
N ASN A 5 11.92 0.08 0.98
CA ASN A 5 12.23 1.16 1.92
C ASN A 5 11.06 1.42 2.88
N PHE A 6 9.84 1.34 2.36
CA PHE A 6 8.63 1.51 3.18
C PHE A 6 8.51 0.41 4.22
N LEU A 7 8.64 -0.86 3.83
CA LEU A 7 8.60 -2.00 4.75
C LEU A 7 9.69 -1.93 5.81
N THR A 8 10.91 -1.52 5.44
CA THR A 8 12.01 -1.37 6.40
C THR A 8 11.66 -0.38 7.50
N ARG A 9 11.16 0.80 7.12
CA ARG A 9 10.76 1.84 8.08
C ARG A 9 9.50 1.43 8.86
N ALA A 10 8.54 0.82 8.21
CA ALA A 10 7.29 0.38 8.84
C ALA A 10 7.54 -0.71 9.90
N ASN A 11 8.45 -1.65 9.61
CA ASN A 11 8.82 -2.71 10.55
C ASN A 11 9.61 -2.16 11.72
N ALA A 12 10.52 -1.21 11.50
CA ALA A 12 11.20 -0.50 12.58
C ALA A 12 10.22 0.20 13.54
N LEU A 13 9.14 0.79 13.02
CA LEU A 13 8.07 1.33 13.86
C LEU A 13 7.25 0.24 14.55
N ARG A 14 6.91 -0.85 13.85
CA ARG A 14 6.17 -1.98 14.43
C ARG A 14 6.91 -2.58 15.64
N ASP A 15 8.23 -2.72 15.52
CA ASP A 15 9.10 -3.26 16.58
C ASP A 15 9.18 -2.32 17.79
N GLN A 16 8.98 -1.02 17.61
CA GLN A 16 8.89 -0.05 18.71
C GLN A 16 7.56 -0.12 19.48
N GLY A 17 6.53 -0.77 18.91
CA GLY A 17 5.23 -0.91 19.55
C GLY A 17 4.64 0.45 19.96
N PRO A 18 4.19 0.63 21.23
CA PRO A 18 3.64 1.91 21.70
C PRO A 18 4.60 3.10 21.54
N MET A 19 5.92 2.88 21.61
CA MET A 19 6.93 3.95 21.45
C MET A 19 6.98 4.51 20.03
N ALA A 20 6.44 3.79 19.04
CA ALA A 20 6.33 4.28 17.66
C ALA A 20 5.52 5.58 17.56
N LEU A 21 4.60 5.83 18.50
CA LEU A 21 3.83 7.07 18.58
C LEU A 21 4.71 8.30 18.85
N MET A 22 5.87 8.11 19.48
CA MET A 22 6.87 9.15 19.73
C MET A 22 7.92 9.24 18.61
N SER A 23 7.90 8.31 17.66
CA SER A 23 8.89 8.28 16.60
C SER A 23 8.68 9.42 15.60
N PRO A 24 9.74 10.17 15.24
CA PRO A 24 9.66 11.19 14.20
C PRO A 24 9.37 10.60 12.81
N ASP A 25 9.59 9.29 12.62
CA ASP A 25 9.31 8.60 11.37
C ASP A 25 7.82 8.32 11.14
N LEU A 26 7.03 8.23 12.20
CA LEU A 26 5.59 7.94 12.11
C LEU A 26 4.82 8.91 11.19
N PRO A 27 4.93 10.25 11.36
CA PRO A 27 4.24 11.19 10.47
C PRO A 27 4.75 11.09 9.03
N ALA A 28 6.05 10.88 8.82
CA ALA A 28 6.63 10.73 7.49
C ALA A 28 6.11 9.46 6.79
N LEU A 29 6.05 8.33 7.50
CA LEU A 29 5.50 7.08 6.99
C LEU A 29 4.01 7.17 6.69
N LYS A 30 3.23 7.83 7.56
CA LYS A 30 1.80 8.09 7.32
C LYS A 30 1.59 8.94 6.07
N ALA A 31 2.40 9.98 5.87
CA ALA A 31 2.33 10.83 4.69
C ALA A 31 2.61 10.05 3.41
N GLU A 32 3.63 9.18 3.43
CA GLU A 32 3.98 8.33 2.29
C GLU A 32 2.91 7.28 1.98
N ALA A 33 2.33 6.64 3.00
CA ALA A 33 1.21 5.72 2.82
C ALA A 33 0.01 6.45 2.20
N LYS A 34 -0.33 7.65 2.69
CA LYS A 34 -1.41 8.49 2.14
C LYS A 34 -1.12 8.90 0.70
N ALA A 35 0.12 9.26 0.37
CA ALA A 35 0.53 9.60 -0.97
C ALA A 35 0.36 8.41 -1.93
N ALA A 36 0.81 7.21 -1.53
CA ALA A 36 0.65 6.00 -2.33
C ALA A 36 -0.82 5.62 -2.55
N THR A 37 -1.66 5.73 -1.52
CA THR A 37 -3.11 5.49 -1.64
C THR A 37 -3.78 6.50 -2.58
N THR A 38 -3.41 7.77 -2.47
CA THR A 38 -3.93 8.84 -3.36
C THR A 38 -3.53 8.58 -4.81
N GLN A 39 -2.26 8.24 -5.05
CA GLN A 39 -1.76 7.88 -6.38
C GLN A 39 -2.50 6.67 -6.95
N LEU A 40 -2.74 5.65 -6.14
CA LEU A 40 -3.47 4.45 -6.55
C LEU A 40 -4.94 4.75 -6.87
N LYS A 41 -5.59 5.62 -6.10
CA LYS A 41 -6.96 6.08 -6.39
C LYS A 41 -7.02 6.84 -7.72
N ALA A 42 -6.07 7.75 -7.96
CA ALA A 42 -5.96 8.46 -9.22
C ALA A 42 -5.71 7.50 -10.40
N GLU A 43 -4.85 6.50 -10.22
CA GLU A 43 -4.58 5.50 -11.26
C GLU A 43 -5.81 4.63 -11.56
N ARG A 44 -6.58 4.23 -10.54
CA ARG A 44 -7.86 3.53 -10.72
C ARG A 44 -8.85 4.38 -11.51
N ALA A 45 -8.99 5.66 -11.17
CA ALA A 45 -9.86 6.59 -11.89
C ALA A 45 -9.40 6.77 -13.35
N ALA A 46 -8.10 6.91 -13.59
CA ALA A 46 -7.53 7.01 -14.94
C ALA A 46 -7.77 5.74 -15.77
N ARG A 47 -7.65 4.55 -15.16
CA ARG A 47 -7.98 3.28 -15.83
C ARG A 47 -9.46 3.19 -16.17
N ALA A 48 -10.34 3.54 -15.25
CA ALA A 48 -11.78 3.55 -15.48
C ALA A 48 -12.16 4.52 -16.62
N ALA A 49 -11.60 5.74 -16.62
CA ALA A 49 -11.79 6.71 -17.70
C ALA A 49 -11.24 6.21 -19.05
N ALA A 50 -10.18 5.40 -19.03
CA ALA A 50 -9.63 4.77 -20.22
C ALA A 50 -10.35 3.46 -20.63
N GLY A 51 -11.45 3.08 -19.96
CA GLY A 51 -12.17 1.83 -20.22
C GLY A 51 -11.35 0.57 -19.90
N LYS A 52 -10.26 0.69 -19.12
CA LYS A 52 -9.40 -0.43 -18.73
C LYS A 52 -9.98 -1.12 -17.50
N PRO A 53 -9.77 -2.45 -17.36
CA PRO A 53 -10.19 -3.15 -16.16
C PRO A 53 -9.51 -2.56 -14.92
N PRO A 54 -10.24 -2.53 -13.77
CA PRO A 54 -9.70 -2.04 -12.52
C PRO A 54 -8.54 -2.93 -12.08
N ILE A 55 -7.63 -2.36 -11.30
CA ILE A 55 -6.48 -3.08 -10.74
C ILE A 55 -6.93 -4.17 -9.76
N ALA A 56 -8.02 -3.91 -9.03
CA ALA A 56 -8.64 -4.82 -8.08
C ALA A 56 -10.14 -4.49 -7.98
N CYS A 57 -10.95 -5.52 -7.75
CA CYS A 57 -12.41 -5.40 -7.67
C CYS A 57 -12.85 -5.26 -6.22
N VAL A 58 -12.40 -4.17 -5.59
CA VAL A 58 -12.74 -3.86 -4.19
C VAL A 58 -14.22 -3.44 -4.13
N PRO A 59 -15.05 -4.08 -3.29
CA PRO A 59 -16.44 -3.69 -3.07
C PRO A 59 -16.58 -2.23 -2.63
N GLU A 60 -17.72 -1.63 -2.98
CA GLU A 60 -18.00 -0.25 -2.63
C GLU A 60 -18.15 -0.10 -1.11
N GLY A 61 -17.43 0.87 -0.52
CA GLY A 61 -17.37 1.07 0.93
C GLY A 61 -16.35 0.21 1.67
N GLU A 62 -15.72 -0.75 1.00
CA GLU A 62 -14.70 -1.59 1.63
C GLU A 62 -13.33 -0.91 1.64
N SER A 63 -12.62 -1.02 2.76
CA SER A 63 -11.28 -0.47 2.94
C SER A 63 -10.38 -1.50 3.58
N VAL A 64 -9.14 -1.57 3.09
CA VAL A 64 -8.13 -2.45 3.67
C VAL A 64 -7.39 -1.68 4.75
N GLY A 65 -7.30 -2.26 5.94
CA GLY A 65 -6.54 -1.69 7.05
C GLY A 65 -5.08 -1.49 6.67
N ILE A 66 -4.43 -0.48 7.26
CA ILE A 66 -3.01 -0.22 7.00
C ILE A 66 -2.13 -1.42 7.38
N MET A 67 -2.52 -2.18 8.41
CA MET A 67 -1.81 -3.39 8.85
C MET A 67 -1.97 -4.52 7.82
N ASP A 68 -3.17 -4.75 7.31
CA ASP A 68 -3.40 -5.76 6.25
C ASP A 68 -2.66 -5.40 4.96
N MET A 69 -2.57 -4.10 4.63
CA MET A 69 -1.76 -3.63 3.52
C MET A 69 -0.27 -3.91 3.73
N LEU A 70 0.25 -3.67 4.94
CA LEU A 70 1.65 -3.95 5.29
C LEU A 70 1.94 -5.45 5.21
N ASP A 71 1.13 -6.28 5.86
CA ASP A 71 1.27 -7.74 5.83
C ASP A 71 1.15 -8.26 4.38
N GLY A 72 0.26 -7.67 3.58
CA GLY A 72 0.14 -7.96 2.16
C GLY A 72 1.42 -7.62 1.38
N LEU A 73 2.03 -6.47 1.65
CA LEU A 73 3.30 -6.05 1.03
C LEU A 73 4.45 -6.99 1.40
N GLU A 74 4.51 -7.46 2.65
CA GLU A 74 5.53 -8.41 3.11
C GLU A 74 5.43 -9.76 2.39
N ARG A 75 4.20 -10.19 2.06
CA ARG A 75 3.94 -11.43 1.31
C ARG A 75 4.25 -11.30 -0.19
N LEU A 76 4.51 -10.09 -0.70
CA LEU A 76 4.85 -9.93 -2.11
C LEU A 76 6.24 -10.50 -2.42
N PRO A 77 6.45 -11.02 -3.64
CA PRO A 77 7.76 -11.52 -4.04
C PRO A 77 8.81 -10.40 -4.03
N ALA A 78 10.08 -10.76 -3.80
CA ALA A 78 11.16 -9.79 -3.57
C ALA A 78 11.37 -8.78 -4.73
N ASN A 79 10.95 -9.12 -5.96
CA ASN A 79 11.00 -8.20 -7.09
C ASN A 79 10.13 -6.95 -6.90
N TYR A 80 9.09 -7.01 -6.06
CA TYR A 80 8.26 -5.85 -5.70
C TYR A 80 8.97 -4.88 -4.76
N ARG A 81 10.00 -5.31 -4.02
CA ARG A 81 10.73 -4.43 -3.09
C ARG A 81 11.36 -3.22 -3.77
N LYS A 82 11.77 -3.38 -5.04
CA LYS A 82 12.35 -2.30 -5.86
C LYS A 82 11.30 -1.45 -6.57
N ARG A 83 10.02 -1.85 -6.53
CA ARG A 83 8.93 -1.12 -7.20
C ARG A 83 8.42 0.04 -6.34
N PRO A 84 7.80 1.05 -6.96
CA PRO A 84 7.06 2.10 -6.25
C PRO A 84 6.04 1.52 -5.27
N LEU A 85 5.86 2.18 -4.12
CA LEU A 85 4.91 1.75 -3.09
C LEU A 85 3.48 1.56 -3.63
N LYS A 86 3.03 2.46 -4.52
CA LYS A 86 1.71 2.37 -5.16
C LYS A 86 1.52 1.06 -5.94
N ASP A 87 2.57 0.53 -6.58
CA ASP A 87 2.52 -0.70 -7.36
C ASP A 87 2.46 -1.93 -6.44
N GLY A 88 3.12 -1.83 -5.27
CA GLY A 88 2.95 -2.80 -4.19
C GLY A 88 1.51 -2.83 -3.70
N TYR A 89 0.95 -1.67 -3.35
CA TYR A 89 -0.45 -1.56 -2.90
C TYR A 89 -1.44 -2.05 -3.95
N ALA A 90 -1.24 -1.69 -5.22
CA ALA A 90 -2.00 -2.20 -6.35
C ALA A 90 -2.03 -3.74 -6.37
N ARG A 91 -0.87 -4.38 -6.18
CA ARG A 91 -0.75 -5.83 -6.18
C ARG A 91 -1.38 -6.48 -4.95
N VAL A 92 -1.22 -5.90 -3.76
CA VAL A 92 -1.87 -6.38 -2.53
C VAL A 92 -3.39 -6.38 -2.72
N LEU A 93 -3.94 -5.28 -3.20
CA LEU A 93 -5.39 -5.18 -3.44
C LEU A 93 -5.85 -6.16 -4.53
N ALA A 94 -5.06 -6.37 -5.58
CA ALA A 94 -5.38 -7.35 -6.62
C ALA A 94 -5.39 -8.80 -6.09
N ASN A 95 -4.54 -9.11 -5.10
CA ASN A 95 -4.52 -10.41 -4.45
C ASN A 95 -5.70 -10.59 -3.48
N LEU A 96 -6.06 -9.53 -2.74
CA LEU A 96 -7.18 -9.55 -1.79
C LEU A 96 -8.54 -9.55 -2.50
N TYR A 97 -8.68 -8.77 -3.57
CA TYR A 97 -9.91 -8.58 -4.34
C TYR A 97 -9.67 -8.86 -5.82
N PRO A 98 -9.43 -10.12 -6.21
CA PRO A 98 -9.28 -10.48 -7.60
C PRO A 98 -10.58 -10.22 -8.36
N CYS A 99 -10.47 -9.55 -9.51
CA CYS A 99 -11.58 -9.44 -10.44
C CYS A 99 -11.85 -10.80 -11.08
N ARG A 100 -13.05 -11.34 -10.89
CA ARG A 100 -13.51 -12.59 -11.50
C ARG A 100 -14.50 -12.29 -12.62
#